data_AF-K6H5A5-F1
#
_entry.id   AF-K6H5A5-F1
#
_cell.length_a   1.000
_cell.length_b   1.000
_cell.length_c   1.000
_cell.angle_alpha   90.00
_cell.angle_beta   90.00
_cell.angle_gamma   90.00
#
_symmetry.space_group_name_H-M   'P 1'
#
loop_
_entity.id
_entity.type
_entity.pdbx_description
1 polymer ?
#
loop_
_entity_poly.entity_id
_entity_poly.type
_entity_poly.pdbx_seq_one_letter_code
_entity_poly.pdbx_strand_id
1 'polypeptide(L)'
;YLTMAAVFLAQATGTPLDLGHQLSLLGILLLTSKGAAAVTGGGFITLAATLQTMGTIPVASLTLLLGVDRFMSEARAITNLIGNGVATLVVAKWEKALDVARLNAALSGGVCDDEEASPLLASAEPALSVVENKQQR
;
A
#
# COMPACT_ATOMS: atom_id res chain seq x y z
N TYR A 1 -11.50 -0.01 -4.65
CA TYR A 1 -11.61 -0.52 -6.03
C TYR A 1 -12.14 -1.94 -6.05
N LEU A 2 -11.67 -2.84 -5.17
CA LEU A 2 -12.10 -4.25 -5.09
C LEU A 2 -13.62 -4.47 -5.06
N THR A 3 -14.36 -3.73 -4.23
CA THR A 3 -15.83 -3.85 -4.16
C THR A 3 -16.50 -3.49 -5.50
N MET A 4 -16.04 -2.41 -6.15
CA MET A 4 -16.55 -2.02 -7.46
C MET A 4 -16.16 -3.01 -8.56
N ALA A 5 -14.95 -3.58 -8.48
CA ALA A 5 -14.49 -4.60 -9.42
C ALA A 5 -15.33 -5.88 -9.34
N ALA A 6 -15.72 -6.30 -8.14
CA ALA A 6 -16.61 -7.44 -7.94
C ALA A 6 -18.04 -7.17 -8.45
N VAL A 7 -18.59 -5.97 -8.24
CA VAL A 7 -19.88 -5.57 -8.81
C VAL A 7 -19.82 -5.53 -10.34
N PHE A 8 -18.74 -4.99 -10.91
CA PHE A 8 -18.49 -5.00 -12.35
C PHE A 8 -18.45 -6.43 -12.91
N LEU A 9 -17.74 -7.35 -12.25
CA LEU A 9 -17.68 -8.75 -12.65
C LEU A 9 -19.08 -9.38 -12.70
N ALA A 10 -19.89 -9.16 -11.68
CA ALA A 10 -21.24 -9.69 -11.63
C ALA A 10 -22.14 -9.18 -12.77
N GLN A 11 -22.01 -7.89 -13.10
CA GLN A 11 -22.73 -7.32 -14.25
C GLN A 11 -22.21 -7.91 -15.57
N ALA A 12 -20.89 -8.05 -15.71
CA ALA A 12 -20.27 -8.63 -16.90
C ALA A 12 -20.62 -10.11 -17.11
N THR A 13 -20.87 -10.86 -16.03
CA THR A 13 -21.27 -12.27 -16.07
C THR A 13 -22.78 -12.50 -16.06
N GLY A 14 -23.58 -11.43 -16.01
CA GLY A 14 -25.03 -11.53 -15.89
C GLY A 14 -25.51 -12.18 -14.59
N THR A 15 -24.69 -12.16 -13.54
CA THR A 15 -25.01 -12.76 -12.24
C THR A 15 -25.74 -11.75 -11.37
N PRO A 16 -27.01 -11.97 -11.02
CA PRO A 16 -27.74 -11.05 -10.16
C PRO A 16 -27.16 -11.08 -8.74
N LEU A 17 -26.57 -9.97 -8.30
CA LEU A 17 -26.17 -9.77 -6.91
C LEU A 17 -27.29 -9.08 -6.14
N ASP A 18 -27.98 -9.84 -5.30
CA ASP A 18 -28.88 -9.28 -4.29
C ASP A 18 -28.11 -8.43 -3.25
N LEU A 19 -28.80 -7.53 -2.57
CA LEU A 19 -28.22 -6.65 -1.54
C LEU A 19 -27.50 -7.43 -0.44
N GLY A 20 -27.99 -8.62 -0.06
CA GLY A 20 -27.30 -9.48 0.91
C GLY A 20 -25.93 -9.95 0.44
N HIS A 21 -25.77 -10.23 -0.86
CA HIS A 21 -24.48 -10.60 -1.45
C HIS A 21 -23.52 -9.40 -1.49
N GLN A 22 -24.03 -8.20 -1.78
CA GLN A 22 -23.19 -7.00 -1.81
C GLN A 22 -22.68 -6.63 -0.42
N LEU A 23 -23.54 -6.75 0.61
CA LEU A 23 -23.16 -6.48 2.01
C LEU A 23 -22.19 -7.52 2.56
N SER A 24 -22.39 -8.81 2.26
CA SER A 24 -21.45 -9.87 2.68
C SER A 24 -20.10 -9.73 1.99
N LEU A 25 -20.09 -9.48 0.68
CA LEU A 25 -18.88 -9.18 -0.08
C LEU A 25 -18.14 -7.97 0.51
N LEU A 26 -18.86 -6.88 0.80
CA LEU A 26 -18.29 -5.71 1.45
C LEU A 26 -17.72 -6.06 2.83
N GLY A 27 -18.44 -6.83 3.64
CA GLY A 27 -18.00 -7.27 4.97
C GLY A 27 -16.70 -8.07 4.94
N ILE A 28 -16.59 -9.05 4.03
CA ILE A 28 -15.37 -9.85 3.84
C ILE A 28 -14.22 -8.96 3.36
N LEU A 29 -14.46 -8.13 2.34
CA LEU A 29 -13.44 -7.23 1.80
C LEU A 29 -12.96 -6.21 2.84
N LEU A 30 -13.85 -5.71 3.71
CA LEU A 30 -13.48 -4.82 4.82
C LEU A 30 -12.68 -5.55 5.89
N LEU A 31 -13.08 -6.77 6.25
CA LEU A 31 -12.37 -7.60 7.22
C LEU A 31 -10.94 -7.92 6.73
N THR A 32 -10.81 -8.31 5.46
CA THR A 32 -9.51 -8.65 4.86
C THR A 32 -8.69 -7.41 4.47
N SER A 33 -9.29 -6.22 4.40
CA SER A 33 -8.60 -4.97 4.03
C SER A 33 -7.44 -4.62 4.96
N LYS A 34 -7.45 -5.06 6.22
CA LYS A 34 -6.30 -4.86 7.13
C LYS A 34 -5.11 -5.74 6.77
N GLY A 35 -5.32 -6.92 6.18
CA GLY A 35 -4.26 -7.84 5.75
C GLY A 35 -3.64 -7.47 4.40
N ALA A 36 -4.43 -6.89 3.50
CA ALA A 36 -3.95 -6.47 2.17
C ALA A 36 -3.05 -5.22 2.20
N ALA A 37 -2.95 -4.52 3.34
CA ALA A 37 -2.14 -3.31 3.48
C ALA A 37 -0.62 -3.58 3.44
N ALA A 38 -0.18 -4.83 3.62
CA ALA A 38 1.24 -5.18 3.74
C ALA A 38 1.96 -5.43 2.40
N VAL A 39 1.24 -5.71 1.30
CA VAL A 39 1.86 -6.18 0.05
C VAL A 39 1.19 -5.55 -1.17
N THR A 40 1.98 -4.89 -2.01
CA THR A 40 1.55 -4.44 -3.33
C THR A 40 1.04 -5.61 -4.16
N GLY A 41 -0.18 -5.51 -4.68
CA GLY A 41 -0.83 -6.56 -5.49
C GLY A 41 -1.66 -7.58 -4.70
N GLY A 42 -1.66 -7.54 -3.35
CA GLY A 42 -2.43 -8.49 -2.53
C GLY A 42 -3.96 -8.36 -2.66
N GLY A 43 -4.44 -7.23 -3.20
CA GLY A 43 -5.86 -6.96 -3.42
C GLY A 43 -6.53 -7.95 -4.38
N PHE A 44 -5.87 -8.30 -5.48
CA PHE A 44 -6.40 -9.27 -6.45
C PHE A 44 -6.57 -10.66 -5.86
N ILE A 45 -5.57 -11.12 -5.11
CA ILE A 45 -5.58 -12.44 -4.47
C ILE A 45 -6.71 -12.50 -3.45
N THR A 46 -6.89 -11.42 -2.68
CA THR A 46 -8.01 -11.27 -1.73
C THR A 46 -9.36 -11.33 -2.43
N LEU A 47 -9.51 -10.64 -3.56
CA LEU A 47 -10.71 -10.69 -4.39
C LEU A 47 -10.97 -12.12 -4.89
N ALA A 48 -9.96 -12.78 -5.46
CA ALA A 48 -10.07 -14.13 -5.96
C ALA A 48 -10.50 -15.11 -4.86
N ALA A 49 -9.88 -15.03 -3.67
CA ALA A 49 -10.25 -15.84 -2.52
C ALA A 49 -11.69 -15.58 -2.04
N THR A 50 -12.10 -14.31 -2.03
CA THR A 50 -13.47 -13.93 -1.62
C THR A 50 -14.51 -14.46 -2.60
N LEU A 51 -14.28 -14.31 -3.90
CA LEU A 51 -15.19 -14.82 -4.94
C LEU A 51 -15.27 -16.34 -4.92
N GLN A 52 -14.13 -17.01 -4.71
CA GLN A 52 -14.08 -18.46 -4.59
C GLN A 52 -14.85 -18.97 -3.35
N THR A 53 -14.83 -18.20 -2.26
CA THR A 53 -15.59 -18.51 -1.03
C THR A 53 -17.09 -18.29 -1.21
N MET A 54 -17.50 -17.25 -1.95
CA MET A 54 -18.91 -16.95 -2.19
C MET A 54 -19.54 -17.84 -3.27
N GLY A 55 -18.75 -18.36 -4.22
CA GLY A 55 -19.20 -19.32 -5.24
C GLY A 55 -20.19 -18.76 -6.28
N THR A 56 -20.55 -17.48 -6.21
CA THR A 56 -21.57 -16.86 -7.07
C THR A 56 -21.02 -16.34 -8.40
N ILE A 57 -19.81 -15.78 -8.40
CA ILE A 57 -19.18 -15.21 -9.60
C ILE A 57 -18.20 -16.22 -10.20
N PRO A 58 -18.27 -16.55 -11.50
CA PRO A 58 -17.33 -17.45 -12.15
C PRO A 58 -15.88 -16.98 -12.00
N VAL A 59 -14.99 -17.89 -11.60
CA VAL A 59 -13.54 -17.58 -11.42
C VAL A 59 -12.89 -17.15 -12.74
N ALA A 60 -13.37 -17.67 -13.88
CA ALA A 60 -12.89 -17.30 -15.21
C ALA A 60 -12.99 -15.79 -15.47
N SER A 61 -13.97 -15.11 -14.87
CA SER A 61 -14.22 -13.69 -15.04
C SER A 61 -13.12 -12.81 -14.43
N LEU A 62 -12.33 -13.34 -13.48
CA LEU A 62 -11.14 -12.66 -12.93
C LEU A 62 -10.12 -12.27 -14.00
N THR A 63 -10.09 -12.99 -15.13
CA THR A 63 -9.21 -12.66 -16.26
C THR A 63 -9.49 -11.28 -16.85
N LEU A 64 -10.75 -10.80 -16.78
CA LEU A 64 -11.14 -9.45 -17.21
C LEU A 64 -10.47 -8.36 -16.35
N LEU A 65 -10.09 -8.68 -15.11
CA LEU A 65 -9.49 -7.74 -14.18
C LEU A 65 -7.96 -7.78 -14.16
N LEU A 66 -7.31 -8.83 -14.69
CA LEU A 66 -5.86 -9.03 -14.52
C LEU A 66 -5.02 -7.81 -14.92
N GLY A 67 -5.30 -7.21 -16.08
CA GLY A 67 -4.55 -6.04 -16.56
C GLY A 67 -4.85 -4.78 -15.74
N VAL A 68 -6.12 -4.55 -15.42
CA VAL A 68 -6.56 -3.36 -14.68
C VAL A 68 -6.14 -3.43 -13.22
N ASP A 69 -6.20 -4.59 -12.59
CA ASP A 69 -5.81 -4.77 -11.20
C ASP A 69 -4.33 -4.47 -11.00
N ARG A 70 -3.46 -5.01 -11.87
CA ARG A 70 -2.03 -4.75 -11.80
C ARG A 70 -1.72 -3.26 -11.93
N PHE A 71 -2.31 -2.59 -12.91
CA PHE A 71 -2.17 -1.15 -13.09
C PHE A 71 -2.68 -0.36 -11.87
N MET A 72 -3.86 -0.70 -11.35
CA MET A 72 -4.46 -0.04 -10.20
C MET A 72 -3.66 -0.27 -8.91
N SER A 73 -3.07 -1.45 -8.75
CA SER A 73 -2.20 -1.78 -7.63
C SER A 73 -0.89 -0.99 -7.70
N GLU A 74 -0.25 -0.91 -8.88
CA GLU A 74 0.97 -0.13 -9.09
C GLU A 74 0.71 1.37 -8.90
N ALA A 75 -0.39 1.91 -9.44
CA ALA A 75 -0.80 3.30 -9.22
C ALA A 75 -1.01 3.62 -7.74
N ARG A 76 -1.61 2.69 -6.98
CA ARG A 76 -1.76 2.81 -5.52
C ARG A 76 -0.40 2.81 -4.81
N ALA A 77 0.51 1.93 -5.23
CA ALA A 77 1.86 1.86 -4.68
C ALA A 77 2.61 3.19 -4.87
N ILE A 78 2.57 3.75 -6.08
CA ILE A 78 3.19 5.03 -6.41
C ILE A 78 2.58 6.17 -5.57
N THR A 79 1.25 6.23 -5.48
CA THR A 79 0.57 7.26 -4.70
C THR A 79 0.90 7.15 -3.20
N ASN A 80 0.95 5.94 -2.66
CA ASN A 80 1.35 5.70 -1.28
C ASN A 80 2.82 6.09 -1.04
N LEU A 81 3.72 5.77 -1.98
CA LEU A 81 5.13 6.15 -1.91
C LEU A 81 5.30 7.66 -1.88
N ILE A 82 4.65 8.37 -2.81
CA ILE A 82 4.66 9.84 -2.87
C ILE A 82 4.09 10.41 -1.58
N GLY A 83 2.95 9.89 -1.11
CA GLY A 83 2.30 10.34 0.12
C GLY A 83 3.20 10.21 1.34
N ASN A 84 3.84 9.04 1.52
CA ASN A 84 4.78 8.82 2.62
C ASN A 84 6.02 9.71 2.50
N GLY A 85 6.59 9.86 1.31
CA GLY A 85 7.76 10.71 1.08
C GLY A 85 7.47 12.19 1.39
N VAL A 86 6.35 12.70 0.87
CA VAL A 86 5.90 14.07 1.13
C VAL A 86 5.54 14.26 2.61
N ALA A 87 4.85 13.30 3.23
CA ALA A 87 4.51 13.36 4.65
C ALA A 87 5.76 13.46 5.53
N THR A 88 6.80 12.67 5.24
CA THR A 88 8.08 12.75 5.97
C THR A 88 8.71 14.14 5.85
N LEU A 89 8.73 14.74 4.66
CA LEU A 89 9.25 16.10 4.46
C LEU A 89 8.41 17.15 5.21
N VAL A 90 7.08 17.03 5.18
CA VAL A 90 6.17 17.94 5.88
C VAL A 90 6.36 17.85 7.40
N VAL A 91 6.41 16.63 7.95
CA VAL A 91 6.63 16.40 9.38
C VAL A 91 8.01 16.92 9.80
N ALA A 92 9.08 16.61 9.05
CA ALA A 92 10.42 17.12 9.34
C ALA A 92 10.48 18.66 9.34
N LYS A 93 9.73 19.31 8.44
CA LYS A 93 9.63 20.78 8.40
C LYS A 93 8.90 21.34 9.62
N TRP A 94 7.81 20.69 10.06
CA TRP A 94 7.07 21.10 11.26
C TRP A 94 7.89 20.92 12.55
N GLU A 95 8.65 19.85 12.65
CA GLU A 95 9.57 19.58 13.76
C GLU A 95 10.84 20.46 13.71
N LYS A 96 10.97 21.34 12.71
CA LYS A 96 12.19 22.14 12.43
C LYS A 96 13.46 21.28 12.27
N ALA A 97 13.29 20.01 11.94
CA ALA A 97 14.36 19.04 11.71
C ALA A 97 14.79 18.98 10.23
N LEU A 98 14.13 19.73 9.34
CA LEU A 98 14.41 19.76 7.91
C LEU A 98 15.42 20.86 7.56
N ASP A 99 16.61 20.45 7.14
CA ASP A 99 17.57 21.34 6.48
C ASP A 99 17.13 21.62 5.04
N VAL A 100 16.55 22.81 4.83
CA VAL A 100 16.02 23.26 3.55
C VAL A 100 17.13 23.53 2.53
N ALA A 101 18.32 23.96 2.98
CA ALA A 101 19.44 24.22 2.09
C ALA A 101 19.98 22.91 1.51
N ARG A 102 20.17 21.89 2.36
CA ARG A 102 20.60 20.55 1.94
C ARG A 102 19.54 19.84 1.08
N LEU A 103 18.25 20.00 1.41
CA LEU A 103 17.15 19.47 0.58
C LEU A 103 17.17 20.07 -0.84
N ASN A 104 17.32 21.39 -0.96
CA ASN A 104 17.37 22.06 -2.26
C ASN A 104 18.60 21.65 -3.07
N ALA A 105 19.76 21.51 -2.43
CA ALA A 105 20.97 21.01 -3.06
C ALA A 105 20.75 19.59 -3.63
N ALA A 106 20.20 18.68 -2.81
CA ALA A 106 19.89 17.30 -3.22
C ALA A 106 18.90 17.23 -4.40
N LEU A 107 17.82 18.02 -4.35
CA LEU A 107 16.80 18.05 -5.42
C LEU A 107 17.31 18.68 -6.71
N SER A 108 18.30 19.57 -6.64
CA SER A 108 18.94 20.19 -7.80
C SER A 108 20.00 19.31 -8.49
N GLY A 109 20.21 18.07 -8.00
CA GLY A 109 21.22 17.14 -8.50
C GLY A 109 22.62 17.39 -7.94
N GLY A 110 22.75 18.23 -6.91
CA GLY A 110 24.00 18.45 -6.19
C GLY A 110 24.35 17.23 -5.34
N VAL A 111 25.63 16.84 -5.36
CA VAL A 111 26.18 15.80 -4.48
C VAL A 111 25.99 16.27 -3.03
N CYS A 112 25.27 15.49 -2.24
CA CYS A 112 25.31 15.64 -0.80
C CYS A 112 26.61 14.98 -0.33
N ASP A 113 27.53 15.75 0.22
CA ASP A 113 28.61 15.16 1.00
C ASP A 113 27.95 14.44 2.19
N ASP A 114 28.16 13.12 2.28
CA ASP A 114 27.59 12.24 3.31
C ASP A 114 28.19 12.47 4.71
N GLU A 115 29.05 13.49 4.87
CA GLU A 115 29.97 13.58 6.01
C GLU A 115 29.35 14.09 7.31
N GLU A 116 28.14 14.64 7.28
CA GLU A 116 27.39 14.97 8.50
C GLU A 116 26.05 14.25 8.52
N ALA A 117 26.05 13.05 9.08
CA ALA A 117 24.83 12.43 9.61
C ALA A 117 24.18 13.44 10.56
N SER A 118 22.94 13.84 10.26
CA SER A 118 22.16 14.69 11.13
C SER A 118 22.23 14.13 12.57
N PRO A 119 22.47 14.93 13.62
CA PRO A 119 22.57 14.44 14.99
C PRO A 119 21.32 13.67 15.47
N LEU A 120 20.20 13.79 14.75
CA LEU A 120 19.00 12.94 14.90
C LEU A 120 19.23 11.47 14.53
N LEU A 121 20.01 11.16 13.49
CA LEU A 121 20.39 9.79 13.11
C LEU A 121 21.38 9.18 14.11
N ALA A 122 22.33 9.97 14.60
CA ALA A 122 23.27 9.54 15.65
C ALA A 122 22.56 9.18 16.98
N SER A 123 21.44 9.86 17.29
CA SER A 123 20.62 9.53 18.47
C SER A 123 19.75 8.27 18.31
N ALA A 124 19.60 7.75 17.08
CA ALA A 124 18.84 6.53 16.78
C ALA A 124 19.72 5.25 16.73
N GLU A 125 21.04 5.38 16.60
CA GLU A 125 22.02 4.28 16.71
C GLU A 125 21.92 3.42 18.00
N PRO A 126 21.65 3.97 19.20
CA PRO A 126 21.52 3.12 20.39
C PRO A 126 20.27 2.22 20.35
N ALA A 127 19.27 2.50 19.51
CA ALA A 127 18.09 1.64 19.37
C ALA A 127 18.31 0.47 18.39
N LEU A 128 19.14 0.65 17.35
CA LEU A 128 19.50 -0.40 16.39
C LEU A 128 20.41 -1.47 17.01
N SER A 129 21.40 -1.06 17.81
CA SER A 129 22.30 -1.99 18.50
C SER A 129 21.60 -2.88 19.55
N VAL A 130 20.51 -2.42 20.15
CA VAL A 130 19.70 -3.20 21.11
C VAL A 130 18.83 -4.26 20.41
N VAL A 131 18.41 -4.00 19.17
CA VAL A 131 17.66 -4.98 18.35
C VAL A 131 18.61 -6.03 17.77
N GLU A 132 19.80 -5.62 17.30
CA GLU A 132 20.81 -6.53 16.75
C GLU A 132 21.33 -7.54 17.80
N ASN A 133 21.55 -7.09 19.04
CA ASN A 133 22.02 -7.94 20.15
C ASN A 133 20.94 -8.90 20.70
N LYS A 134 19.66 -8.67 20.38
CA LYS A 134 18.55 -9.59 20.70
C LYS A 134 18.33 -10.68 19.66
N GLN A 135 18.90 -10.56 18.46
CA GLN A 135 18.83 -11.61 17.44
C GLN A 135 20.02 -12.58 17.45
N GLN A 136 21.06 -12.29 18.25
CA GLN A 136 22.24 -13.15 18.41
C GLN A 136 22.30 -13.90 19.76
N ARG A 137 21.21 -13.90 20.54
CA ARG A 137 21.06 -14.68 21.77
C ARG A 137 19.86 -15.61 21.73
#